data_AF-A0A9E6JNK1-F1
#
_entry.id   AF-A0A9E6JNK1-F1
#
_cell.length_a   1.000
_cell.length_b   1.000
_cell.length_c   1.000
_cell.angle_alpha   90.00
_cell.angle_beta   90.00
_cell.angle_gamma   90.00
#
_symmetry.space_group_name_H-M   'P 1'
#
loop_
_entity.id
_entity.type
_entity.pdbx_description
1 polymer ?
#
loop_
_entity_poly.entity_id
_entity_poly.type
_entity_poly.pdbx_seq_one_letter_code
_entity_poly.pdbx_strand_id
1 'polypeptide(L)'
;TLVQGWPGRTHQPLSLLGAGCYQQVAGWLEAKEHLVRSARFLSAGLRHGEALCRVADRTFVLLLPGTDAKGLEERIQALYESGFTGTLAGLPVPPGASAGTLLRSLAQALQKGLGPTAIP
;
A
#
# COMPACT_ATOMS: atom_id res chain seq x y z
N THR A 1 27.96 -1.11 -10.94
CA THR A 1 27.65 0.33 -10.97
C THR A 1 26.75 0.65 -9.80
N LEU A 2 27.33 1.20 -8.73
CA LEU A 2 26.61 1.55 -7.51
C LEU A 2 25.67 2.72 -7.84
N VAL A 3 24.38 2.57 -7.55
CA VAL A 3 23.42 3.68 -7.64
C VAL A 3 23.86 4.70 -6.60
N GLN A 4 24.51 5.77 -7.07
CA GLN A 4 24.79 6.93 -6.24
C GLN A 4 23.46 7.49 -5.75
N GLY A 5 23.25 7.42 -4.44
CA GLY A 5 22.13 8.09 -3.79
C GLY A 5 22.17 9.58 -4.12
N TRP A 6 21.00 10.15 -4.39
CA TRP A 6 20.86 11.59 -4.61
C TRP A 6 21.51 12.37 -3.46
N PRO A 7 22.48 13.26 -3.74
CA PRO A 7 23.14 14.03 -2.70
C PRO A 7 22.15 15.06 -2.15
N GLY A 8 21.80 14.94 -0.87
CA GLY A 8 21.04 15.97 -0.13
C GLY A 8 19.70 15.54 0.46
N ARG A 9 19.23 14.29 0.27
CA ARG A 9 18.05 13.81 1.01
C ARG A 9 18.48 13.29 2.37
N THR A 10 18.14 14.02 3.43
CA THR A 10 17.89 13.40 4.74
C THR A 10 17.06 12.14 4.49
N HIS A 11 17.44 11.02 5.12
CA HIS A 11 16.72 9.75 4.99
C HIS A 11 15.28 9.94 5.50
N GLN A 12 14.39 10.41 4.62
CA GLN A 12 12.98 10.51 4.93
C GLN A 12 12.43 9.09 5.00
N PRO A 13 11.61 8.78 6.01
CA PRO A 13 11.02 7.46 6.13
C PRO A 13 10.19 7.19 4.87
N LEU A 14 10.23 5.95 4.38
CA LEU A 14 9.41 5.51 3.26
C LEU A 14 8.61 4.32 3.76
N SER A 15 7.32 4.33 3.47
CA SER A 15 6.45 3.18 3.72
C SER A 15 5.78 2.73 2.42
N LEU A 16 5.50 1.44 2.35
CA LEU A 16 4.66 0.84 1.32
C LEU A 16 3.35 0.40 1.95
N LEU A 17 2.24 0.63 1.23
CA LEU A 17 0.94 0.12 1.61
C LEU A 17 0.39 -0.71 0.45
N GLY A 18 0.18 -2.00 0.68
CA GLY A 18 -0.48 -2.91 -0.23
C GLY A 18 -1.97 -2.94 0.02
N ALA A 19 -2.76 -3.02 -1.04
CA ALA A 19 -4.21 -3.13 -0.97
C ALA A 19 -4.72 -4.24 -1.90
N GLY A 20 -5.26 -5.31 -1.32
CA GLY A 20 -5.90 -6.41 -2.01
C GLY A 20 -7.42 -6.24 -2.07
N CYS A 21 -8.00 -6.23 -3.27
CA CYS A 21 -9.42 -5.99 -3.52
C CYS A 21 -10.13 -7.31 -3.91
N TYR A 22 -9.96 -8.34 -3.07
CA TYR A 22 -10.50 -9.68 -3.34
C TYR A 22 -11.90 -9.82 -2.75
N GLN A 23 -12.91 -9.41 -3.52
CA GLN A 23 -14.31 -9.69 -3.19
C GLN A 23 -14.88 -10.72 -4.17
N GLN A 24 -15.63 -11.69 -3.65
CA GLN A 24 -16.46 -12.56 -4.48
C GLN A 24 -17.65 -11.72 -4.97
N VAL A 25 -17.77 -11.62 -6.29
CA VAL A 25 -18.78 -10.81 -6.99
C VAL A 25 -19.37 -11.67 -8.09
N ALA A 26 -20.65 -11.48 -8.39
CA ALA A 26 -21.41 -12.38 -9.26
C ALA A 26 -21.04 -12.22 -10.74
N GLY A 27 -20.44 -11.07 -11.11
CA GLY A 27 -20.07 -10.80 -12.50
C GLY A 27 -18.93 -9.80 -12.66
N TRP A 28 -18.46 -9.69 -13.91
CA TRP A 28 -17.33 -8.82 -14.27
C TRP A 28 -17.63 -7.32 -14.04
N LEU A 29 -18.86 -6.89 -14.30
CA LEU A 29 -19.25 -5.48 -14.12
C LEU A 29 -19.13 -5.07 -12.64
N GLU A 30 -19.68 -5.86 -11.74
CA GLU A 30 -19.55 -5.65 -10.28
C GLU A 30 -18.07 -5.69 -9.84
N ALA A 31 -17.27 -6.60 -10.40
CA ALA A 31 -15.83 -6.66 -10.12
C ALA A 31 -15.12 -5.35 -10.52
N LYS A 32 -15.48 -4.80 -11.69
CA LYS A 32 -14.92 -3.54 -12.18
C LYS A 32 -15.35 -2.37 -11.32
N GLU A 33 -16.63 -2.29 -10.95
CA GLU A 33 -17.14 -1.23 -10.07
C GLU A 33 -16.48 -1.26 -8.70
N HIS A 34 -16.31 -2.45 -8.13
CA HIS A 34 -15.57 -2.62 -6.88
C HIS A 34 -14.12 -2.14 -7.02
N LEU A 35 -13.40 -2.53 -8.08
CA LEU A 35 -12.03 -2.07 -8.31
C LEU A 35 -11.93 -0.55 -8.48
N VAL A 36 -12.86 0.07 -9.20
CA VAL A 36 -12.91 1.54 -9.37
C VAL A 36 -13.18 2.22 -8.04
N ARG A 37 -14.11 1.69 -7.23
CA ARG A 37 -14.40 2.21 -5.90
C ARG A 37 -13.19 2.09 -4.97
N SER A 38 -12.52 0.94 -4.95
CA SER A 38 -11.27 0.74 -4.19
C SER A 38 -10.19 1.74 -4.63
N ALA A 39 -9.97 1.92 -5.93
CA ALA A 39 -9.01 2.91 -6.43
C ALA A 39 -9.35 4.34 -6.01
N ARG A 40 -10.63 4.70 -5.94
CA ARG A 40 -11.09 6.01 -5.43
C ARG A 40 -10.75 6.20 -3.95
N PHE A 41 -11.02 5.21 -3.10
CA PHE A 41 -10.64 5.28 -1.68
C PHE A 41 -9.12 5.45 -1.52
N LEU A 42 -8.33 4.66 -2.24
CA LEU A 42 -6.87 4.70 -2.14
C LEU A 42 -6.28 6.02 -2.67
N SER A 43 -6.89 6.61 -3.70
CA SER A 43 -6.40 7.87 -4.29
C SER A 43 -6.85 9.13 -3.57
N ALA A 44 -8.02 9.11 -2.89
CA ALA A 44 -8.57 10.28 -2.21
C ALA A 44 -7.64 10.83 -1.11
N GLY A 45 -6.81 9.98 -0.50
CA GLY A 45 -5.90 10.35 0.57
C GLY A 45 -4.47 10.70 0.12
N LEU A 46 -4.14 10.63 -1.17
CA LEU A 46 -2.76 10.79 -1.63
C LEU A 46 -2.24 12.21 -1.37
N ARG A 47 -1.06 12.29 -0.77
CA ARG A 47 -0.32 13.53 -0.51
C ARG A 47 0.70 13.79 -1.62
N HIS A 48 1.25 15.00 -1.65
CA HIS A 48 2.29 15.36 -2.60
C HIS A 48 3.51 14.43 -2.48
N GLY A 49 3.95 13.85 -3.60
CA GLY A 49 5.08 12.91 -3.64
C GLY A 49 4.71 11.45 -3.38
N GLU A 50 3.48 11.15 -2.96
CA GLU A 50 2.98 9.78 -2.87
C GLU A 50 2.52 9.28 -4.25
N ALA A 51 2.53 7.96 -4.43
CA ALA A 51 2.11 7.34 -5.69
C ALA A 51 1.24 6.11 -5.43
N LEU A 52 0.23 5.92 -6.28
CA LEU A 52 -0.63 4.73 -6.29
C LEU A 52 -0.41 3.97 -7.60
N CYS A 53 -0.03 2.70 -7.49
CA CYS A 53 0.22 1.82 -8.61
C CYS A 53 -0.68 0.59 -8.53
N ARG A 54 -1.31 0.22 -9.64
CA ARG A 54 -1.95 -1.11 -9.77
C ARG A 54 -0.89 -2.08 -10.23
N VAL A 55 -0.54 -3.05 -9.38
CA VAL A 55 0.53 -4.02 -9.64
C VAL A 55 0.02 -5.38 -10.10
N ALA A 56 -1.28 -5.65 -9.91
CA ALA A 56 -1.97 -6.82 -10.41
C ALA A 56 -3.48 -6.53 -10.58
N ASP A 57 -4.23 -7.50 -11.11
CA ASP A 57 -5.66 -7.35 -11.41
C ASP A 57 -6.49 -6.83 -10.23
N ARG A 58 -6.19 -7.25 -9.00
CA ARG A 58 -6.93 -6.83 -7.81
C ARG A 58 -6.02 -6.31 -6.71
N THR A 59 -4.83 -5.83 -7.07
CA THR A 59 -3.83 -5.41 -6.10
C THR A 59 -3.26 -4.05 -6.45
N PHE A 60 -3.27 -3.17 -5.46
CA PHE A 60 -2.64 -1.86 -5.53
C PHE A 60 -1.49 -1.78 -4.53
N VAL A 61 -0.52 -0.93 -4.83
CA VAL A 61 0.56 -0.56 -3.94
C VAL A 61 0.66 0.96 -3.92
N LEU A 62 0.74 1.52 -2.72
CA LEU A 62 1.02 2.93 -2.50
C LEU A 62 2.45 3.08 -2.02
N LEU A 63 3.16 4.04 -2.60
CA LEU A 63 4.43 4.52 -2.07
C LEU A 63 4.17 5.79 -1.26
N LEU A 64 4.58 5.78 0.00
CA LEU A 64 4.29 6.81 0.98
C LEU A 64 5.61 7.43 1.53
N PRO A 65 6.27 8.33 0.79
CA PRO A 65 7.44 9.05 1.31
C PRO A 65 7.06 9.94 2.49
N GLY A 66 7.96 10.06 3.45
CA GLY A 66 7.73 10.80 4.70
C GLY A 66 6.80 10.10 5.69
N THR A 67 6.37 8.86 5.42
CA THR A 67 5.48 8.10 6.31
C THR A 67 6.27 7.05 7.09
N ASP A 68 6.29 7.20 8.41
CA ASP A 68 6.86 6.24 9.35
C ASP A 68 5.84 5.13 9.72
N ALA A 69 6.22 4.23 10.63
CA ALA A 69 5.36 3.11 11.03
C ALA A 69 4.02 3.58 11.65
N LYS A 70 4.07 4.58 12.53
CA LYS A 70 2.86 5.12 13.17
C LYS A 70 1.95 5.81 12.17
N GLY A 71 2.49 6.65 11.30
CA GLY A 71 1.72 7.31 10.25
C GLY A 71 1.12 6.31 9.25
N LEU A 72 1.79 5.17 9.03
CA LEU A 72 1.28 4.08 8.22
C LEU A 72 0.10 3.35 8.87
N GLU A 73 0.15 3.11 10.19
CA GLU A 73 -0.98 2.56 10.95
C GLU A 73 -2.20 3.49 10.88
N GLU A 74 -1.99 4.78 11.16
CA GLU A 74 -3.03 5.81 11.07
C GLU A 74 -3.63 5.86 9.65
N ARG A 75 -2.80 5.70 8.61
CA ARG A 75 -3.25 5.65 7.22
C ARG A 75 -4.13 4.45 6.93
N ILE A 76 -3.75 3.27 7.42
CA ILE A 76 -4.54 2.04 7.27
C ILE A 76 -5.89 2.19 7.97
N GLN A 77 -5.88 2.70 9.20
CA GLN A 77 -7.09 2.94 9.98
C GLN A 77 -8.04 3.93 9.27
N ALA A 78 -7.52 5.06 8.78
CA ALA A 78 -8.31 6.06 8.06
C ALA A 78 -8.95 5.50 6.77
N LEU A 79 -8.28 4.57 6.06
CA LEU A 79 -8.86 3.91 4.90
C LEU A 79 -10.04 3.02 5.29
N TYR A 80 -9.92 2.25 6.37
CA TYR A 80 -11.04 1.45 6.88
C TYR A 80 -12.20 2.32 7.34
N GLU A 81 -11.94 3.41 8.05
CA GLU A 81 -12.95 4.38 8.48
C GLU A 81 -13.65 5.06 7.29
N SER A 82 -12.93 5.26 6.18
CA SER A 82 -13.53 5.77 4.94
C SER A 82 -14.45 4.76 4.22
N GLY A 83 -14.46 3.50 4.66
CA GLY A 83 -15.27 2.44 4.07
C GLY A 83 -14.53 1.55 3.07
N PHE A 84 -13.20 1.52 3.08
CA PHE A 84 -12.43 0.56 2.30
C PHE A 84 -12.66 -0.87 2.81
N THR A 85 -13.14 -1.77 1.95
CA THR A 85 -13.52 -3.15 2.33
C THR A 85 -12.48 -4.21 1.96
N GLY A 86 -11.36 -3.81 1.33
CA GLY A 86 -10.30 -4.74 0.95
C GLY A 86 -9.33 -5.08 2.09
N THR A 87 -8.36 -5.94 1.78
CA THR A 87 -7.23 -6.24 2.67
C THR A 87 -6.16 -5.18 2.51
N LEU A 88 -5.66 -4.64 3.61
CA LEU A 88 -4.54 -3.71 3.63
C LEU A 88 -3.33 -4.33 4.33
N ALA A 89 -2.13 -4.00 3.88
CA ALA A 89 -0.90 -4.39 4.54
C ALA A 89 0.13 -3.27 4.44
N GLY A 90 0.69 -2.85 5.57
CA GLY A 90 1.73 -1.83 5.64
C GLY A 90 3.12 -2.43 5.80
N LEU A 91 4.13 -1.82 5.16
CA LEU A 91 5.53 -2.15 5.35
C LEU A 91 6.40 -0.87 5.37
N PRO A 92 6.96 -0.48 6.53
CA PRO A 92 8.05 0.49 6.58
C PRO A 92 9.26 -0.04 5.80
N VAL A 93 9.88 0.78 4.97
CA VAL A 93 10.99 0.38 4.10
C VAL A 93 12.32 0.58 4.82
N PRO A 94 13.05 -0.50 5.16
CA PRO A 94 14.37 -0.35 5.74
C PRO A 94 15.38 0.18 4.71
N PRO A 95 16.42 0.90 5.17
CA PRO A 95 17.48 1.39 4.29
C PRO A 95 18.13 0.24 3.49
N GLY A 96 18.33 0.45 2.19
CA GLY A 96 19.00 -0.52 1.33
C GLY A 96 18.17 -1.74 0.93
N ALA A 97 16.89 -1.83 1.33
CA ALA A 97 16.02 -2.90 0.89
C ALA A 97 15.75 -2.85 -0.62
N SER A 98 15.85 -3.99 -1.29
CA SER A 98 15.51 -4.09 -2.72
C SER A 98 13.99 -4.03 -2.93
N ALA A 99 13.55 -3.43 -4.04
CA ALA A 99 12.14 -3.39 -4.40
C ALA A 99 11.50 -4.79 -4.48
N GLY A 100 12.23 -5.77 -5.00
CA GLY A 100 11.74 -7.16 -5.10
C GLY A 100 11.50 -7.81 -3.74
N THR A 101 12.39 -7.58 -2.76
CA THR A 101 12.22 -8.05 -1.38
C THR A 101 10.98 -7.41 -0.75
N LEU A 102 10.84 -6.10 -0.89
CA LEU A 102 9.71 -5.35 -0.32
C LEU A 102 8.37 -5.81 -0.89
N LEU A 103 8.27 -5.96 -2.21
CA LEU A 103 7.06 -6.44 -2.87
C LEU A 103 6.70 -7.87 -2.45
N ARG A 104 7.70 -8.74 -2.26
CA ARG A 104 7.48 -10.11 -1.76
C ARG A 104 6.95 -10.11 -0.33
N SER A 105 7.57 -9.33 0.56
CA SER A 105 7.10 -9.18 1.95
C SER A 105 5.68 -8.62 2.01
N LEU A 106 5.39 -7.62 1.17
CA LEU A 106 4.06 -7.01 1.08
C LEU A 106 3.00 -8.00 0.57
N ALA A 107 3.33 -8.78 -0.46
CA ALA A 107 2.45 -9.83 -0.96
C ALA A 107 2.17 -10.90 0.09
N GLN A 108 3.18 -11.32 0.86
CA GLN A 108 3.01 -12.24 1.99
C GLN A 108 2.12 -11.66 3.08
N ALA A 109 2.28 -10.38 3.41
CA ALA A 109 1.45 -9.70 4.40
C ALA A 109 -0.02 -9.62 3.95
N LEU A 110 -0.28 -9.33 2.68
CA LEU A 110 -1.62 -9.34 2.09
C LEU A 110 -2.26 -10.74 2.11
N GLN A 111 -1.49 -11.79 1.80
CA GLN A 111 -1.99 -13.17 1.82
C GLN A 111 -2.35 -13.66 3.23
N LYS A 112 -1.60 -13.20 4.24
CA LYS A 112 -1.87 -13.54 5.65
C LYS A 112 -3.15 -12.90 6.18
N GLY A 113 -3.78 -11.99 5.42
CA GLY A 113 -5.06 -11.41 5.80
C GLY A 113 -5.00 -10.71 7.14
N LEU A 114 -3.95 -9.92 7.37
CA LEU A 114 -3.90 -9.06 8.54
C LEU A 114 -4.98 -7.98 8.37
N GLY A 115 -6.12 -8.20 9.02
CA GLY A 115 -7.01 -7.12 9.42
C GLY A 115 -6.23 -6.07 10.23
N PRO A 116 -6.83 -4.91 10.52
CA PRO A 116 -6.15 -3.81 11.18
C PRO A 116 -5.42 -4.32 12.42
N THR A 117 -4.10 -4.14 12.46
CA THR A 117 -3.12 -4.73 13.40
C THR A 117 -2.61 -6.16 13.06
N ALA A 118 -1.55 -6.23 12.26
CA ALA A 118 -0.31 -6.80 12.81
C ALA A 118 0.91 -6.13 12.20
N ILE A 119 1.61 -5.42 13.06
CA ILE A 119 3.02 -5.10 12.86
C ILE A 119 3.77 -6.18 13.65
N PRO A 120 4.74 -6.89 13.03
CA PRO A 120 5.61 -7.79 13.78
C PRO A 120 6.45 -7.03 14.81
#